data_AF-A0A1V8ZYD7-F1
#
_entry.id   AF-A0A1V8ZYD7-F1
#
_cell.length_a   1.000
_cell.length_b   1.000
_cell.length_c   1.000
_cell.angle_alpha   90.00
_cell.angle_beta   90.00
_cell.angle_gamma   90.00
#
_symmetry.space_group_name_H-M   'P 1'
#
loop_
_entity.id
_entity.type
_entity.pdbx_description
1 polymer ?
#
loop_
_entity_poly.entity_id
_entity_poly.type
_entity_poly.pdbx_seq_one_letter_code
_entity_poly.pdbx_strand_id
1 'polypeptide(L)'
;MPLYAGQIIRAKDLVPTDFLPVTFVGDWHNFGSGWTDCQFRYDPVRDQVEVKGTVDGRKPDGTDTVGSSSHMFTLPEGYRPSASAAVAAGHVSTPYTSSVQVRFYSSGEVWVHGADQLNTPVVVIDNVAVNVS
;
A
#
# COMPACT_ATOMS: atom_id res chain seq x y z
N MET A 1 9.82 16.14 1.41
CA MET A 1 10.22 17.52 1.78
C MET A 1 9.28 18.45 1.04
N PRO A 2 8.53 19.34 1.71
CA PRO A 2 7.58 20.22 1.04
C PRO A 2 8.30 21.25 0.16
N LEU A 3 7.73 21.55 -1.01
CA LEU A 3 8.18 22.60 -1.92
C LEU A 3 7.48 23.92 -1.56
N TYR A 4 8.23 25.01 -1.37
CA TYR A 4 7.66 26.32 -1.04
C TYR A 4 7.56 27.24 -2.26
N ALA A 5 6.52 28.06 -2.30
CA ALA A 5 6.33 29.07 -3.33
C ALA A 5 7.51 30.06 -3.38
N GLY A 6 8.08 30.26 -4.57
CA GLY A 6 9.20 31.19 -4.80
C GLY A 6 10.59 30.57 -4.72
N GLN A 7 10.74 29.27 -4.44
CA GLN A 7 12.03 28.59 -4.59
C GLN A 7 12.35 28.33 -6.07
N ILE A 8 13.63 28.47 -6.44
CA ILE A 8 14.14 27.92 -7.70
C ILE A 8 14.13 26.40 -7.56
N ILE A 9 13.13 25.76 -8.16
CA ILE A 9 13.00 24.30 -8.18
C ILE A 9 13.90 23.78 -9.30
N ARG A 10 14.81 22.86 -9.00
CA ARG A 10 15.61 22.19 -10.03
C ARG A 10 14.81 20.99 -10.52
N ALA A 11 14.99 20.60 -11.79
CA ALA A 11 14.29 19.44 -12.35
C ALA A 11 14.44 18.17 -11.49
N LYS A 12 15.61 17.98 -10.85
CA LYS A 12 15.87 16.88 -9.92
C LYS A 12 14.99 16.86 -8.66
N ASP A 13 14.44 18.01 -8.26
CA ASP A 13 13.57 18.15 -7.09
C ASP A 13 12.11 17.82 -7.45
N LEU A 14 11.81 17.61 -8.74
CA LEU A 14 10.52 17.18 -9.29
C LEU A 14 10.56 15.74 -9.81
N VAL A 15 11.60 14.97 -9.48
CA VAL A 15 11.67 13.56 -9.87
C VAL A 15 11.13 12.72 -8.71
N PRO A 16 10.26 11.72 -8.96
CA PRO A 16 9.87 10.76 -7.94
C PRO A 16 11.09 10.16 -7.24
N THR A 17 10.98 9.95 -5.94
CA THR A 17 12.04 9.28 -5.17
C THR A 17 12.22 7.85 -5.66
N ASP A 18 13.36 7.25 -5.33
CA ASP A 18 13.54 5.81 -5.53
C ASP A 18 12.48 5.04 -4.73
N PHE A 19 12.14 3.85 -5.25
CA PHE A 19 11.27 2.92 -4.54
C PHE A 19 11.98 2.39 -3.30
N LEU A 20 11.31 2.50 -2.16
CA LEU A 20 11.75 1.98 -0.88
C LEU A 20 10.94 0.72 -0.54
N PRO A 21 11.58 -0.29 0.09
CA PRO A 21 10.88 -1.51 0.48
C PRO A 21 9.89 -1.24 1.61
N VAL A 22 8.77 -1.96 1.61
CA VAL A 22 7.83 -2.01 2.72
C VAL A 22 8.33 -2.94 3.82
N THR A 23 8.14 -2.55 5.08
CA THR A 23 8.28 -3.44 6.24
C THR A 23 6.91 -3.96 6.64
N PHE A 24 6.66 -5.25 6.43
CA PHE A 24 5.40 -5.88 6.80
C PHE A 24 5.25 -6.07 8.31
N VAL A 25 4.00 -6.17 8.75
CA VAL A 25 3.59 -6.46 10.13
C VAL A 25 2.87 -7.80 10.15
N GLY A 26 3.11 -8.59 11.21
CA GLY A 26 2.46 -9.91 11.37
C GLY A 26 2.92 -10.91 10.30
N ASP A 27 1.97 -11.67 9.76
CA ASP A 27 2.21 -12.73 8.77
C ASP A 27 2.26 -12.22 7.32
N TRP A 28 2.08 -10.91 7.10
CA TRP A 28 2.11 -10.32 5.77
C TRP A 28 3.50 -10.39 5.13
N HIS A 29 3.53 -10.68 3.84
CA HIS A 29 4.76 -10.77 3.07
C HIS A 29 4.51 -10.50 1.57
N ASN A 30 5.60 -10.38 0.80
CA ASN A 30 5.50 -10.31 -0.66
C ASN A 30 5.06 -11.66 -1.22
N PHE A 31 4.04 -11.67 -2.06
CA PHE A 31 3.58 -12.89 -2.74
C PHE A 31 4.56 -13.35 -3.84
N GLY A 32 5.26 -12.41 -4.47
CA GLY A 32 6.28 -12.70 -5.49
C GLY A 32 5.75 -13.04 -6.88
N SER A 33 4.43 -12.98 -7.11
CA SER A 33 3.82 -13.11 -8.43
C SER A 33 3.23 -11.77 -8.89
N GLY A 34 3.47 -11.38 -10.13
CA GLY A 34 3.13 -10.06 -10.67
C GLY A 34 4.19 -9.02 -10.32
N TRP A 35 4.35 -8.72 -9.03
CA TRP A 35 5.45 -7.92 -8.49
C TRP A 35 6.36 -8.78 -7.62
N THR A 36 7.68 -8.67 -7.84
CA THR A 36 8.67 -9.38 -7.01
C THR A 36 8.75 -8.82 -5.59
N ASP A 37 8.39 -7.55 -5.43
CA ASP A 37 8.50 -6.81 -4.17
C ASP A 37 7.32 -5.83 -3.98
N CYS A 38 6.97 -5.58 -2.72
CA CYS A 38 6.10 -4.48 -2.32
C CYS A 38 6.92 -3.27 -1.88
N GLN A 39 6.65 -2.13 -2.50
CA GLN A 39 7.46 -0.92 -2.40
C GLN A 39 6.59 0.33 -2.45
N PHE A 40 7.14 1.44 -1.95
CA PHE A 40 6.52 2.75 -2.02
C PHE A 40 7.54 3.81 -2.44
N ARG A 41 7.06 4.94 -2.98
CA ARG A 41 7.88 6.13 -3.25
C ARG A 41 7.05 7.40 -3.15
N TYR A 42 7.71 8.55 -3.05
CA TYR A 42 7.07 9.86 -3.12
C TYR A 42 7.21 10.45 -4.52
N ASP A 43 6.11 10.92 -5.09
CA ASP A 43 6.07 11.73 -6.31
C ASP A 43 5.86 13.21 -5.92
N PRO A 44 6.90 14.06 -6.00
CA PRO A 44 6.82 15.48 -5.67
C PRO A 44 6.01 16.30 -6.67
N VAL A 45 5.76 15.80 -7.89
CA VAL A 45 4.99 16.55 -8.91
C VAL A 45 3.51 16.52 -8.59
N ARG A 46 3.03 15.38 -8.08
CA ARG A 46 1.63 15.16 -7.72
C ARG A 46 1.36 15.34 -6.24
N ASP A 47 2.42 15.49 -5.44
CA ASP A 47 2.38 15.44 -3.98
C ASP A 47 1.65 14.18 -3.48
N GLN A 48 2.12 13.04 -3.97
CA GLN A 48 1.51 11.74 -3.74
C GLN A 48 2.54 10.70 -3.33
N VAL A 49 2.10 9.73 -2.53
CA VAL A 49 2.84 8.49 -2.30
C VAL A 49 2.25 7.42 -3.20
N GLU A 50 3.11 6.84 -4.03
CA GLU A 50 2.79 5.71 -4.87
C GLU A 50 3.19 4.41 -4.17
N VAL A 51 2.29 3.44 -4.15
CA VAL A 51 2.54 2.10 -3.62
C VAL A 51 2.27 1.07 -4.70
N LYS A 52 3.16 0.09 -4.79
CA LYS A 52 3.04 -1.06 -5.68
C LYS A 52 3.44 -2.35 -4.96
N GLY A 53 2.84 -3.46 -5.33
CA GLY A 53 3.20 -4.78 -4.83
C GLY A 53 2.05 -5.77 -4.92
N THR A 54 2.42 -7.05 -4.78
CA THR A 54 1.45 -8.12 -4.56
C THR A 54 1.77 -8.73 -3.21
N VAL A 55 0.84 -8.60 -2.27
CA VAL A 55 1.05 -8.96 -0.87
C VAL A 55 0.19 -10.15 -0.51
N ASP A 56 0.71 -11.06 0.31
CA ASP A 56 0.02 -12.24 0.81
C ASP A 56 -0.01 -12.21 2.34
N GLY A 57 -1.18 -12.42 2.90
CA GLY A 57 -1.41 -12.50 4.34
C GLY A 57 -1.57 -13.93 4.86
N ARG A 58 -1.48 -14.96 4.00
CA ARG A 58 -1.55 -16.36 4.42
C ARG A 58 -0.44 -16.67 5.40
N LYS A 59 -0.75 -17.50 6.39
CA LYS A 59 0.27 -17.95 7.32
C LYS A 59 1.28 -18.85 6.63
N PRO A 60 2.53 -18.94 7.14
CA PRO A 60 3.55 -19.83 6.59
C PRO A 60 3.15 -21.31 6.58
N ASP A 61 2.19 -21.72 7.43
CA ASP A 61 1.63 -23.08 7.49
C ASP A 61 0.56 -23.34 6.42
N GLY A 62 0.32 -22.38 5.53
CA GLY A 62 -0.68 -22.48 4.46
C GLY A 62 -2.12 -22.29 4.94
N THR A 63 -2.34 -21.87 6.20
CA THR A 63 -3.68 -21.54 6.65
C THR A 63 -4.13 -20.20 6.10
N ASP A 64 -5.37 -20.25 5.63
CA ASP A 64 -5.90 -19.29 4.66
C ASP A 64 -6.59 -18.09 5.31
N THR A 65 -6.67 -18.03 6.64
CA THR A 65 -7.55 -17.08 7.32
C THR A 65 -6.81 -15.83 7.78
N VAL A 66 -6.99 -14.74 7.03
CA VAL A 66 -6.81 -13.38 7.58
C VAL A 66 -8.17 -12.84 7.99
N GLY A 67 -8.22 -12.17 9.15
CA GLY A 67 -9.43 -11.52 9.64
C GLY A 67 -10.01 -10.55 8.61
N SER A 68 -11.30 -10.22 8.73
CA SER A 68 -12.02 -9.32 7.80
C SER A 68 -11.36 -7.93 7.68
N SER A 69 -10.56 -7.53 8.66
CA SER A 69 -9.70 -6.36 8.61
C SER A 69 -8.33 -6.71 9.19
N SER A 70 -7.26 -6.40 8.46
CA SER A 70 -5.89 -6.71 8.92
C SER A 70 -4.89 -5.64 8.49
N HIS A 71 -3.99 -5.32 9.41
CA HIS A 71 -2.91 -4.34 9.21
C HIS A 71 -1.77 -5.00 8.44
N MET A 72 -1.40 -4.45 7.28
CA MET A 72 -0.35 -5.00 6.43
C MET A 72 1.03 -4.40 6.75
N PHE A 73 1.10 -3.07 6.80
CA PHE A 73 2.33 -2.33 7.04
C PHE A 73 2.02 -0.87 7.40
N THR A 74 3.04 -0.12 7.80
CA THR A 74 2.93 1.31 8.12
C THR A 74 3.92 2.11 7.28
N LEU A 75 3.41 3.14 6.60
CA LEU A 75 4.21 4.12 5.90
C LEU A 75 5.00 4.99 6.90
N PRO A 76 6.31 5.18 6.69
CA PRO A 76 7.12 6.05 7.54
C PRO A 76 6.65 7.51 7.54
N GLU A 77 7.08 8.27 8.54
CA GLU A 77 6.88 9.71 8.56
C GLU A 77 7.46 10.38 7.29
N GLY A 78 6.75 11.37 6.76
CA GLY A 78 7.04 11.97 5.46
C GLY A 78 6.42 11.27 4.26
N TYR A 79 5.85 10.06 4.44
CA TYR A 79 5.09 9.32 3.42
C TYR A 79 3.63 9.06 3.84
N ARG A 80 3.22 9.58 5.00
CA ARG A 80 1.88 9.34 5.54
C ARG A 80 0.84 10.17 4.79
N PRO A 81 -0.28 9.59 4.34
CA PRO A 81 -1.34 10.33 3.68
C PRO A 81 -1.85 11.50 4.52
N SER A 82 -2.21 12.60 3.87
CA SER A 82 -2.81 13.75 4.55
C SER A 82 -4.24 13.47 5.04
N ALA A 83 -4.93 12.53 4.40
CA ALA A 83 -6.23 12.04 4.79
C ALA A 83 -6.33 10.53 4.55
N SER A 84 -7.21 9.86 5.28
CA SER A 84 -7.46 8.44 5.06
C SER A 84 -8.15 8.22 3.71
N ALA A 85 -7.68 7.27 2.92
CA ALA A 85 -8.19 6.95 1.59
C ALA A 85 -8.43 5.44 1.47
N ALA A 86 -9.51 5.06 0.79
CA ALA A 86 -9.80 3.66 0.45
C ALA A 86 -9.66 3.47 -1.06
N VAL A 87 -8.99 2.41 -1.46
CA VAL A 87 -8.72 2.07 -2.85
C VAL A 87 -9.19 0.64 -3.07
N ALA A 88 -9.91 0.40 -4.16
CA ALA A 88 -10.28 -0.95 -4.54
C ALA A 88 -9.01 -1.74 -4.83
N ALA A 89 -8.85 -2.90 -4.20
CA ALA A 89 -7.73 -3.78 -4.50
C ALA A 89 -8.06 -4.69 -5.69
N GLY A 90 -7.06 -4.92 -6.54
CA GLY A 90 -7.18 -5.90 -7.61
C GLY A 90 -7.21 -7.32 -7.07
N HIS A 91 -8.28 -8.05 -7.43
CA HIS A 91 -8.50 -9.50 -7.38
C HIS A 91 -7.98 -10.27 -6.15
N VAL A 92 -8.92 -10.77 -5.33
CA VAL A 92 -8.67 -11.80 -4.31
C VAL A 92 -9.15 -13.13 -4.89
N SER A 93 -8.30 -14.16 -4.90
CA SER A 93 -8.68 -15.47 -5.41
C SER A 93 -9.47 -16.28 -4.37
N THR A 94 -10.67 -15.84 -3.98
CA THR A 94 -11.56 -16.64 -3.12
C THR A 94 -12.64 -17.37 -3.92
N PRO A 95 -13.18 -18.50 -3.41
CA PRO A 95 -14.38 -19.13 -3.96
C PRO A 95 -15.68 -18.32 -3.73
N TYR A 96 -15.59 -17.12 -3.13
CA TYR A 96 -16.70 -16.23 -2.84
C TYR A 96 -16.42 -14.82 -3.40
N THR A 97 -17.46 -14.12 -3.84
CA THR A 97 -17.44 -12.70 -4.25
C THR A 97 -17.23 -11.79 -3.03
N SER A 98 -16.00 -11.68 -2.54
CA SER A 98 -15.64 -10.70 -1.53
C SER A 98 -15.01 -9.47 -2.19
N SER A 99 -15.66 -8.32 -2.07
CA SER A 99 -15.05 -7.03 -2.38
C SER A 99 -13.99 -6.74 -1.32
N VAL A 100 -12.75 -6.52 -1.76
CA VAL A 100 -11.63 -6.15 -0.88
C VAL A 100 -11.17 -4.74 -1.18
N GLN A 101 -10.94 -3.97 -0.13
CA GLN A 101 -10.42 -2.61 -0.18
C GLN A 101 -9.12 -2.53 0.59
N VAL A 102 -8.15 -1.81 0.04
CA VAL A 102 -6.98 -1.38 0.79
C VAL A 102 -7.26 0.04 1.28
N ARG A 103 -7.11 0.24 2.58
CA ARG A 103 -7.28 1.55 3.20
C ARG A 103 -5.95 2.05 3.74
N PHE A 104 -5.58 3.24 3.28
CA PHE A 104 -4.46 4.02 3.77
C PHE A 104 -4.99 5.00 4.81
N TYR A 105 -4.50 4.94 6.03
CA TYR A 105 -4.87 5.87 7.09
C TYR A 105 -3.89 7.04 7.16
N SER A 106 -4.34 8.19 7.66
CA SER A 106 -3.46 9.35 7.87
C SER A 106 -2.38 9.13 8.93
N SER A 107 -2.54 8.10 9.78
CA SER A 107 -1.50 7.59 10.67
C SER A 107 -0.34 6.90 9.92
N GLY A 108 -0.48 6.66 8.62
CA GLY A 108 0.44 5.88 7.80
C GLY A 108 0.11 4.39 7.77
N GLU A 109 -0.80 3.89 8.60
CA GLU A 109 -1.16 2.49 8.59
C GLU A 109 -1.89 2.12 7.29
N VAL A 110 -1.54 0.97 6.74
CA VAL A 110 -2.17 0.43 5.53
C VAL A 110 -2.81 -0.90 5.87
N TRP A 111 -4.12 -0.96 5.71
CA TRP A 111 -4.94 -2.11 6.09
C TRP A 111 -5.64 -2.68 4.87
N VAL A 112 -5.85 -4.00 4.88
CA VAL A 112 -6.82 -4.65 4.00
C VAL A 112 -8.15 -4.79 4.74
N HIS A 113 -9.25 -4.59 4.03
CA HIS A 113 -10.62 -4.79 4.51
C HIS A 113 -11.38 -5.64 3.50
N GLY A 114 -11.89 -6.78 3.95
CA GLY A 114 -12.82 -7.63 3.21
C GLY A 114 -14.23 -7.54 3.79
N ALA A 115 -15.23 -7.86 2.96
CA ALA A 115 -16.62 -7.99 3.42
C ALA A 115 -16.82 -9.18 4.40
N ASP A 116 -15.99 -10.23 4.28
CA ASP A 116 -15.97 -11.44 5.11
C ASP A 116 -14.53 -11.86 5.43
N GLN A 117 -14.32 -13.05 5.99
CA GLN A 117 -12.98 -13.65 6.15
C GLN A 117 -12.24 -13.67 4.81
N LEU A 118 -11.01 -13.15 4.81
CA LEU A 118 -10.12 -13.20 3.67
C LEU A 118 -9.49 -14.59 3.65
N ASN A 119 -10.06 -15.51 2.87
CA ASN A 119 -9.59 -16.90 2.77
C ASN A 119 -8.38 -17.09 1.83
N THR A 120 -7.94 -16.05 1.12
CA THR A 120 -6.75 -16.08 0.25
C THR A 120 -6.28 -14.64 0.03
N PRO A 121 -5.72 -13.97 1.05
CA PRO A 121 -5.40 -12.54 1.02
C PRO A 121 -4.21 -12.21 0.12
N VAL A 122 -4.23 -12.63 -1.15
CA VAL A 122 -3.37 -12.06 -2.17
C VAL A 122 -4.02 -10.77 -2.65
N VAL A 123 -3.35 -9.66 -2.40
CA VAL A 123 -3.83 -8.31 -2.71
C VAL A 123 -2.86 -7.68 -3.69
N VAL A 124 -3.36 -7.29 -4.86
CA VAL A 124 -2.58 -6.49 -5.82
C VAL A 124 -2.81 -5.02 -5.52
N ILE A 125 -1.75 -4.34 -5.13
CA ILE A 125 -1.67 -2.89 -5.00
C ILE A 125 -0.84 -2.44 -6.20
N ASP A 126 -1.45 -1.85 -7.22
CA ASP A 126 -0.71 -1.41 -8.41
C ASP A 126 -0.98 0.07 -8.69
N ASN A 127 0.11 0.85 -8.77
CA ASN A 127 0.10 2.29 -9.01
C ASN A 127 -0.92 3.05 -8.17
N VAL A 128 -1.07 2.65 -6.90
CA VAL A 128 -1.99 3.33 -5.99
C VAL A 128 -1.31 4.59 -5.47
N ALA A 129 -1.88 5.74 -5.81
CA ALA A 129 -1.38 7.04 -5.39
C ALA A 129 -2.31 7.69 -4.35
N VAL A 130 -1.73 8.12 -3.23
CA VAL A 130 -2.46 8.80 -2.13
C VAL A 130 -1.80 10.14 -1.82
N ASN A 131 -2.61 11.19 -1.67
CA ASN A 131 -2.10 12.54 -1.42
C ASN A 131 -1.40 12.63 -0.06
N VAL A 132 -0.27 13.33 -0.04
CA VAL A 132 0.51 13.66 1.16
C VAL A 132 0.32 15.16 1.48
N SER A 133 0.77 15.62 2.64
CA SER A 133 0.76 17.04 3.04
C SER A 133 2.07 17.45 3.67
#